data_AF-A0A2S2QXA8-F1
#
_entry.id   AF-A0A2S2QXA8-F1
#
_cell.length_a   1.000
_cell.length_b   1.000
_cell.length_c   1.000
_cell.angle_alpha   90.00
_cell.angle_beta   90.00
_cell.angle_gamma   90.00
#
_symmetry.space_group_name_H-M   'P 1'
#
loop_
_entity.id
_entity.type
_entity.pdbx_description
1 polymer ?
#
loop_
_entity_poly.entity_id
_entity_poly.type
_entity_poly.pdbx_seq_one_letter_code
_entity_poly.pdbx_strand_id
1 'polypeptide(L)'
;MGIAKWRYISQIDHVLISNRYKSNITNVKSYRGADVDSDHYLVIGVFKSKMAIKWNNEEKLKATRKFDVEKLKEEEIRKKCQKKQRSKRSKGINTIQENSLKGAIKSGFFPHIL
;
A
#
# COMPACT_ATOMS: atom_id res chain seq x y z
N MET A 1 6.04 -34.16 37.79
CA MET A 1 4.84 -33.52 37.22
C MET A 1 5.27 -32.24 36.52
N GLY A 2 5.48 -32.25 35.20
CA GLY A 2 5.95 -31.09 34.45
C GLY A 2 4.79 -30.19 34.05
N ILE A 3 4.77 -28.94 34.53
CA ILE A 3 3.72 -27.98 34.19
C ILE A 3 3.96 -27.52 32.75
N ALA A 4 3.11 -27.95 31.81
CA ALA A 4 3.13 -27.47 30.44
C ALA A 4 2.74 -25.99 30.44
N LYS A 5 3.71 -25.11 30.16
CA LYS A 5 3.49 -23.67 30.04
C LYS A 5 2.86 -23.40 28.68
N TRP A 6 1.58 -23.06 28.65
CA TRP A 6 0.88 -22.66 27.42
C TRP A 6 1.46 -21.35 26.90
N ARG A 7 2.05 -21.37 25.71
CA ARG A 7 2.56 -20.17 25.05
C ARG A 7 1.50 -19.64 24.09
N TYR A 8 0.80 -18.58 24.51
CA TYR A 8 -0.08 -17.81 23.63
C TYR A 8 0.77 -16.98 22.65
N ILE A 9 0.45 -17.04 21.36
CA ILE A 9 1.10 -16.25 20.31
C ILE A 9 0.03 -15.35 19.72
N SER A 10 0.08 -14.06 20.05
CA SER A 10 -0.77 -13.04 19.45
C SER A 10 -0.31 -12.79 18.01
N GLN A 11 -1.24 -12.90 17.05
CA GLN A 11 -1.01 -12.52 15.66
C GLN A 11 -1.70 -11.16 15.44
N ILE A 12 -1.03 -10.09 15.86
CA ILE A 12 -1.57 -8.72 15.78
C ILE A 12 -1.00 -7.94 14.58
N ASP A 13 0.15 -8.39 14.06
CA ASP A 13 0.85 -7.72 12.97
C ASP A 13 0.48 -8.32 11.60
N HIS A 14 -0.20 -7.54 10.76
CA HIS A 14 -0.61 -7.95 9.41
C HIS A 14 -0.17 -6.94 8.34
N VAL A 15 0.33 -7.47 7.22
CA VAL A 15 0.61 -6.68 6.01
C VAL A 15 -0.46 -6.99 4.98
N LEU A 16 -1.33 -6.02 4.69
CA LEU A 16 -2.41 -6.18 3.72
C LEU A 16 -1.96 -5.85 2.30
N ILE A 17 -2.39 -6.67 1.34
CA ILE A 17 -2.15 -6.46 -0.09
C ILE A 17 -3.44 -6.72 -0.87
N SER A 18 -3.66 -5.94 -1.93
CA SER A 18 -4.79 -6.18 -2.83
C SER A 18 -4.67 -7.56 -3.50
N ASN A 19 -5.78 -8.30 -3.56
CA ASN A 19 -5.82 -9.66 -4.13
C ASN A 19 -5.25 -9.75 -5.55
N ARG A 20 -5.35 -8.66 -6.34
CA ARG A 20 -4.76 -8.57 -7.69
C ARG A 20 -3.23 -8.74 -7.73
N TYR A 21 -2.55 -8.50 -6.62
CA TYR A 21 -1.09 -8.57 -6.49
C TYR A 21 -0.64 -9.73 -5.61
N LYS A 22 -1.55 -10.62 -5.22
CA LYS A 22 -1.25 -11.84 -4.44
C LYS A 22 -0.12 -12.66 -5.06
N SER A 23 -0.10 -12.77 -6.39
CA SER A 23 0.92 -13.53 -7.13
C SER A 23 2.30 -12.87 -7.16
N ASN A 24 2.40 -11.60 -6.74
CA ASN A 24 3.69 -10.90 -6.67
C ASN A 24 4.42 -11.20 -5.36
N ILE A 25 3.78 -11.80 -4.36
CA ILE A 25 4.43 -12.15 -3.09
C ILE A 25 5.31 -13.37 -3.33
N THR A 26 6.61 -13.24 -3.08
CA THR A 26 7.57 -14.34 -3.26
C THR A 26 8.00 -14.98 -1.96
N ASN A 27 7.99 -14.24 -0.86
CA ASN A 27 8.34 -14.77 0.46
C ASN A 27 7.68 -13.97 1.57
N VAL A 28 7.28 -14.63 2.66
CA VAL A 28 6.78 -13.99 3.88
C VAL A 28 7.41 -14.69 5.06
N LYS A 29 8.04 -13.93 5.97
CA LYS A 29 8.71 -14.47 7.15
C LYS A 29 8.46 -13.60 8.37
N SER A 30 8.37 -14.23 9.53
CA SER A 30 8.30 -13.53 10.82
C SER A 30 9.55 -13.84 11.64
N TYR A 31 10.22 -12.82 12.17
CA TYR A 31 11.45 -12.94 12.95
C TYR A 31 11.20 -12.52 14.41
N ARG A 32 11.64 -13.36 15.35
CA ARG A 32 11.68 -13.06 16.80
C ARG A 32 12.94 -12.26 17.11
N GLY A 33 12.85 -11.28 18.02
CA GLY A 33 14.02 -10.56 18.53
C GLY A 33 14.63 -9.56 17.55
N ALA A 34 13.81 -9.00 16.65
CA ALA A 34 14.23 -7.89 15.79
C ALA A 34 14.37 -6.57 16.57
N ASP A 35 13.73 -6.48 17.74
CA ASP A 35 13.87 -5.42 18.72
C ASP A 35 13.87 -6.07 20.11
N VAL A 36 14.73 -5.60 21.02
CA VAL A 36 15.00 -6.25 22.32
C VAL A 36 13.89 -5.96 23.33
N ASP A 37 13.18 -4.84 23.18
CA ASP A 37 12.16 -4.38 24.14
C ASP A 37 10.70 -4.49 23.64
N SER A 38 10.49 -5.01 22.43
CA SER A 38 9.15 -5.15 21.83
C SER A 38 8.71 -6.62 21.83
N ASP A 39 7.47 -6.87 22.24
CA ASP A 39 6.81 -8.18 22.14
C ASP A 39 6.34 -8.51 20.70
N HIS A 40 6.57 -7.59 19.75
CA HIS A 40 6.20 -7.72 18.35
C HIS A 40 7.19 -8.57 17.54
N TYR A 41 6.63 -9.32 16.59
CA TYR A 41 7.42 -10.06 15.59
C TYR A 41 7.65 -9.17 14.38
N LEU A 42 8.88 -9.09 13.90
CA LEU A 42 9.15 -8.44 12.63
C LEU A 42 8.59 -9.29 11.49
N VAL A 43 7.58 -8.78 10.80
CA VAL A 43 7.01 -9.40 9.59
C VAL A 43 7.69 -8.83 8.35
N ILE A 44 8.35 -9.69 7.57
CA ILE A 44 9.01 -9.35 6.32
C ILE A 44 8.26 -9.99 5.15
N GLY A 45 7.73 -9.16 4.24
CA GLY A 45 7.19 -9.58 2.96
C GLY A 45 8.12 -9.19 1.80
N VAL A 46 8.45 -10.15 0.95
CA VAL A 46 9.22 -9.94 -0.29
C VAL A 46 8.25 -9.97 -1.47
N PHE A 47 8.29 -8.93 -2.31
CA PHE A 47 7.39 -8.78 -3.45
C PHE A 47 8.18 -8.59 -4.74
N LYS A 48 7.82 -9.36 -5.77
CA LYS A 48 8.34 -9.22 -7.14
C LYS A 48 7.26 -8.60 -8.02
N SER A 49 7.35 -7.30 -8.24
CA SER A 49 6.47 -6.59 -9.18
C SER A 49 7.09 -6.60 -10.58
N LYS A 50 6.41 -7.23 -11.55
CA LYS A 50 6.75 -7.07 -12.97
C LYS A 50 6.01 -5.85 -13.50
N MET A 51 6.74 -4.76 -13.75
CA MET A 51 6.19 -3.64 -14.51
C MET A 51 6.15 -4.05 -15.98
N ALA A 52 5.00 -3.89 -16.64
CA ALA A 52 4.92 -4.15 -18.07
C ALA A 52 5.80 -3.13 -18.81
N ILE A 53 6.78 -3.61 -19.59
CA ILE A 53 7.64 -2.80 -20.46
C ILE A 53 6.85 -2.22 -21.66
N LYS A 54 5.52 -2.38 -21.69
CA LYS A 54 4.64 -1.72 -22.68
C LYS A 54 4.50 -0.22 -22.40
N TRP A 55 5.62 0.47 -22.26
CA TRP A 55 5.73 1.88 -22.60
C TRP A 55 5.63 2.06 -24.12
N ASN A 56 6.10 1.07 -24.92
CA ASN A 56 6.15 1.15 -26.38
C ASN A 56 4.80 0.89 -27.11
N ASN A 57 3.65 1.15 -26.48
CA ASN A 57 2.47 1.44 -27.30
C ASN A 57 2.64 2.88 -27.76
N GLU A 58 3.23 3.09 -28.94
CA GLU A 58 3.38 4.43 -29.54
C GLU A 58 2.04 5.19 -29.56
N GLU A 59 0.92 4.49 -29.71
CA GLU A 59 -0.42 5.07 -29.60
C GLU A 59 -0.76 5.59 -28.19
N LYS A 60 -0.35 4.89 -27.12
CA LYS A 60 -0.53 5.36 -25.74
C LYS A 60 0.48 6.44 -25.35
N LEU A 61 1.67 6.44 -25.96
CA LEU A 61 2.67 7.51 -25.80
C LEU A 61 2.22 8.82 -26.43
N LYS A 62 1.58 8.75 -27.59
CA LYS A 62 0.91 9.92 -28.21
C LYS A 62 -0.26 10.42 -27.34
N ALA A 63 -0.97 9.52 -26.65
CA ALA A 63 -2.04 9.87 -25.73
C ALA A 63 -1.55 10.36 -24.35
N THR A 64 -0.30 10.10 -23.96
CA THR A 64 0.25 10.61 -22.70
C THR A 64 0.69 12.04 -22.92
N ARG A 65 -0.02 12.97 -22.26
CA ARG A 65 0.34 14.39 -22.26
C ARG A 65 1.78 14.52 -21.77
N LYS A 66 2.70 14.91 -22.66
CA LYS A 66 4.04 15.35 -22.26
C LYS A 66 3.87 16.56 -21.35
N PHE A 67 4.32 16.43 -20.11
CA PHE A 67 4.32 17.56 -19.19
C PHE A 67 5.49 18.47 -19.55
N ASP A 68 5.19 19.75 -19.78
CA ASP A 68 6.20 20.78 -19.91
C ASP A 68 6.81 21.04 -18.53
N VAL A 69 7.88 20.29 -18.24
CA VAL A 69 8.64 20.37 -17.00
C VAL A 69 9.49 21.63 -16.91
N GLU A 70 9.71 22.35 -18.02
CA GLU A 70 10.48 23.60 -18.01
C GLU A 70 9.73 24.71 -17.29
N LYS A 71 8.40 24.73 -17.43
CA LYS A 71 7.51 25.64 -16.68
C LYS A 71 7.57 25.44 -15.15
N LEU A 72 8.10 24.31 -14.67
CA LEU A 72 8.26 24.06 -13.23
C LEU A 72 9.55 24.66 -12.65
N LYS A 73 10.43 25.24 -13.49
CA LYS A 73 11.60 26.00 -13.04
C LYS A 73 11.20 27.32 -12.37
N GLU A 74 10.06 27.89 -12.76
CA GLU A 74 9.51 29.09 -12.14
C GLU A 74 8.87 28.78 -10.79
N GLU A 75 9.26 29.52 -9.76
CA GLU A 75 8.94 29.19 -8.36
C GLU A 75 7.43 29.31 -8.05
N GLU A 76 6.78 30.32 -8.62
CA GLU A 76 5.33 30.57 -8.56
C GLU A 76 4.53 29.37 -9.11
N ILE A 77 4.88 28.93 -10.32
CA ILE A 77 4.22 27.81 -11.01
C ILE A 77 4.44 26.51 -10.24
N ARG A 78 5.65 26.29 -9.69
CA ARG A 78 5.98 25.13 -8.89
C ARG A 78 5.13 25.05 -7.62
N LYS A 79 5.03 26.15 -6.85
CA LYS A 79 4.24 26.22 -5.62
C LYS A 79 2.75 25.96 -5.89
N LYS A 80 2.20 26.58 -6.95
CA LYS A 80 0.81 26.36 -7.38
C LYS A 80 0.55 24.90 -7.78
N CYS A 81 1.47 24.30 -8.54
CA CYS A 81 1.36 22.91 -8.95
C CYS A 81 1.39 21.95 -7.74
N GLN A 82 2.32 22.15 -6.81
CA GLN A 82 2.42 21.37 -5.57
C GLN A 82 1.15 21.47 -4.71
N LYS A 83 0.60 22.68 -4.53
CA LYS A 83 -0.65 22.88 -3.77
C LYS A 83 -1.82 22.13 -4.41
N LYS A 84 -1.94 22.19 -5.74
CA LYS A 84 -2.97 21.47 -6.51
C LYS A 84 -2.81 19.94 -6.43
N GLN A 85 -1.58 19.44 -6.46
CA GLN A 85 -1.29 18.02 -6.28
C GLN A 85 -1.65 17.54 -4.86
N ARG A 86 -1.28 18.30 -3.82
CA ARG A 86 -1.64 18.00 -2.43
C ARG A 86 -3.16 17.92 -2.23
N SER A 87 -3.90 18.89 -2.76
CA SER A 87 -5.38 18.91 -2.69
C SER A 87 -6.02 17.73 -3.44
N LYS A 88 -5.47 17.31 -4.59
CA LYS A 88 -5.97 16.12 -5.31
C LYS A 88 -5.68 14.83 -4.55
N ARG A 89 -4.51 14.73 -3.91
CA ARG A 89 -4.11 13.55 -3.14
C ARG A 89 -4.99 13.34 -1.92
N SER A 90 -5.33 14.40 -1.18
CA SER A 90 -6.25 14.31 -0.04
C SER A 90 -7.66 13.86 -0.46
N LYS A 91 -8.20 14.41 -1.56
CA LYS A 91 -9.50 13.98 -2.12
C LYS A 91 -9.51 12.51 -2.54
N GLY A 92 -8.42 12.03 -3.14
CA GLY A 92 -8.27 10.63 -3.57
C GLY A 92 -8.22 9.63 -2.41
N ILE A 93 -7.58 10.00 -1.30
CA ILE A 93 -7.52 9.16 -0.08
C ILE A 93 -8.91 9.02 0.53
N ASN A 94 -9.65 10.13 0.67
CA ASN A 94 -11.00 10.11 1.23
C ASN A 94 -11.96 9.28 0.37
N THR A 95 -11.85 9.35 -0.95
CA THR A 95 -12.68 8.52 -1.86
C THR A 95 -12.33 7.04 -1.80
N ILE A 96 -11.05 6.67 -1.59
CA ILE A 96 -10.66 5.26 -1.40
C ILE A 96 -11.23 4.73 -0.07
N GLN A 97 -11.18 5.52 1.01
CA GLN A 97 -11.78 5.15 2.28
C GLN A 97 -13.31 5.00 2.17
N GLU A 98 -14.01 5.96 1.56
CA GLU A 98 -15.47 5.87 1.36
C GLU A 98 -15.88 4.69 0.48
N ASN A 99 -15.14 4.41 -0.59
CA ASN A 99 -15.44 3.29 -1.47
C ASN A 99 -15.13 1.93 -0.81
N SER A 100 -14.10 1.88 0.05
CA SER A 100 -13.79 0.69 0.86
C SER A 100 -14.87 0.41 1.91
N LEU A 101 -15.40 1.46 2.56
CA LEU A 101 -16.52 1.36 3.51
C LEU A 101 -17.82 0.91 2.82
N LYS A 102 -18.17 1.54 1.69
CA LYS A 102 -19.37 1.19 0.91
C LYS A 102 -19.29 -0.22 0.31
N GLY A 103 -18.09 -0.68 -0.06
CA GLY A 103 -17.83 -2.04 -0.53
C GLY A 103 -18.04 -3.09 0.57
N ALA A 104 -17.49 -2.86 1.76
CA ALA A 104 -17.61 -3.76 2.91
C ALA A 104 -19.08 -3.94 3.37
N ILE A 105 -19.85 -2.83 3.43
CA ILE A 105 -21.27 -2.83 3.80
C ILE A 105 -22.12 -3.64 2.81
N LYS A 106 -21.84 -3.56 1.50
CA LYS A 106 -22.58 -4.31 0.47
C LYS A 106 -22.28 -5.81 0.46
N SER A 107 -21.08 -6.22 0.87
CA SER A 107 -20.71 -7.65 0.94
C SER A 107 -21.07 -8.32 2.25
N GLY A 108 -21.66 -7.61 3.22
CA GLY A 108 -21.90 -8.13 4.58
C GLY A 108 -20.62 -8.49 5.33
N PHE A 109 -19.47 -8.07 4.81
CA PHE A 109 -18.16 -8.39 5.37
C PHE A 109 -17.75 -7.27 6.32
N PHE A 110 -18.27 -7.34 7.55
CA PHE A 110 -17.62 -6.67 8.65
C PHE A 110 -16.33 -7.43 8.95
N PRO A 111 -15.14 -6.81 8.86
CA PRO A 111 -13.96 -7.43 9.42
C PRO A 111 -14.24 -7.60 10.91
N HIS A 112 -14.44 -8.84 11.36
CA HIS A 112 -14.38 -9.13 12.78
C HIS A 112 -12.95 -8.83 13.20
N ILE A 113 -12.78 -7.65 13.78
CA ILE A 113 -11.57 -7.29 14.52
C ILE A 113 -11.64 -8.16 15.78
N LEU A 114 -10.78 -9.19 15.82
CA LEU A 114 -10.35 -9.82 17.06
C LEU A 114 -9.15 -9.05 17.58
#